data_AF-A0A4T0BDN6-F1
#
_entry.id   AF-A0A4T0BDN6-F1
#
_cell.length_a   1.000
_cell.length_b   1.000
_cell.length_c   1.000
_cell.angle_alpha   90.00
_cell.angle_beta   90.00
_cell.angle_gamma   90.00
#
_symmetry.space_group_name_H-M   'P 1'
#
loop_
_entity.id
_entity.type
_entity.pdbx_description
1 polymer ?
#
loop_
_entity_poly.entity_id
_entity_poly.type
_entity_poly.pdbx_seq_one_letter_code
_entity_poly.pdbx_strand_id
1 'polypeptide(L)'
;MVLFDEDPVTLIRQTTRNFHTDSDLQSISRITSSLSTLRSARSLRLNAQQTQLSQLSRKAHHLRTTHDAEISRHDPAAHASDILALDTEKFRVAKAANELEIEGERLGSEVYGLKKQLQKLEEQGDEIESAENKAEDEVVLKLGVYRSLGIDAEQDHNTGDFTRAVIRNTAKGNVNVVNLDSKFDRFFYANHFWNSM
;
A
#
# COMPACT_ATOMS: atom_id res chain seq x y z
N MET A 1 121.09 -29.30 -28.65
CA MET A 1 119.83 -28.64 -29.01
C MET A 1 118.72 -29.66 -28.83
N VAL A 2 118.22 -29.79 -27.61
CA VAL A 2 117.09 -30.68 -27.28
C VAL A 2 115.84 -29.84 -27.56
N LEU A 3 115.09 -30.21 -28.59
CA LEU A 3 114.00 -29.38 -29.11
C LEU A 3 112.66 -29.62 -28.39
N PHE A 4 112.60 -30.53 -27.41
CA PHE A 4 111.40 -30.81 -26.62
C PHE A 4 111.77 -31.15 -25.17
N ASP A 5 111.29 -30.36 -24.20
CA ASP A 5 111.51 -30.55 -22.76
C ASP A 5 110.63 -31.65 -22.13
N GLU A 6 109.62 -32.15 -22.86
CA GLU A 6 108.74 -33.23 -22.41
C GLU A 6 108.67 -34.37 -23.43
N ASP A 7 108.60 -35.61 -22.93
CA ASP A 7 108.40 -36.80 -23.77
C ASP A 7 107.02 -36.71 -24.47
N PRO A 8 106.98 -36.76 -25.82
CA PRO A 8 105.73 -36.61 -26.59
C PRO A 8 104.66 -37.64 -26.22
N VAL A 9 105.05 -38.82 -25.72
CA VAL A 9 104.09 -39.84 -25.26
C VAL A 9 103.31 -39.33 -24.04
N THR A 10 103.96 -38.61 -23.13
CA THR A 10 103.34 -37.99 -21.95
C THR A 10 102.33 -36.91 -22.34
N LEU A 11 102.68 -36.05 -23.30
CA LEU A 11 101.78 -34.99 -23.79
C LEU A 11 100.53 -35.57 -24.47
N ILE A 12 100.67 -36.62 -25.28
CA ILE A 12 99.54 -37.32 -25.91
C ILE A 12 98.63 -37.96 -24.85
N ARG A 13 99.20 -38.57 -23.81
CA ARG A 13 98.41 -39.16 -22.70
C ARG A 13 97.68 -38.08 -21.89
N GLN A 14 98.33 -36.97 -21.58
CA GLN A 14 97.71 -35.86 -20.85
C GLN A 14 96.58 -35.20 -21.66
N THR A 15 96.80 -34.94 -22.95
CA THR A 15 95.77 -34.38 -23.83
C THR A 15 94.58 -35.32 -23.99
N THR A 16 94.81 -36.62 -24.16
CA THR A 16 93.72 -37.62 -24.23
C THR A 16 92.94 -37.69 -22.91
N ARG A 17 93.62 -37.61 -21.77
CA ARG A 17 92.97 -37.61 -20.44
C ARG A 17 92.17 -36.34 -20.16
N ASN A 18 92.64 -35.20 -20.64
CA ASN A 18 91.99 -33.90 -20.43
C ASN A 18 90.87 -33.63 -21.46
N PHE A 19 90.71 -34.50 -22.47
CA PHE A 19 89.66 -34.39 -23.48
C PHE A 19 88.35 -34.99 -22.96
N HIS A 20 87.54 -34.17 -22.31
CA HIS A 20 86.32 -34.58 -21.61
C HIS A 20 85.09 -34.69 -22.54
N THR A 21 85.12 -35.65 -23.47
CA THR A 21 84.01 -35.89 -24.43
C THR A 21 82.66 -36.11 -23.74
N ASP A 22 82.63 -36.79 -22.58
CA ASP A 22 81.40 -37.09 -21.86
C ASP A 22 80.72 -35.84 -21.29
N SER A 23 81.50 -34.84 -20.86
CA SER A 23 80.99 -33.55 -20.37
C SER A 23 80.26 -32.80 -21.49
N ASP A 24 80.84 -32.80 -22.68
CA ASP A 24 80.29 -32.13 -23.86
C ASP A 24 79.02 -32.85 -24.33
N LEU A 25 79.03 -34.19 -24.34
CA LEU A 25 77.85 -34.99 -24.67
C LEU A 25 76.69 -34.73 -23.69
N GLN A 26 76.98 -34.65 -22.39
CA GLN A 26 75.99 -34.28 -21.38
C GLN A 26 75.46 -32.85 -21.60
N SER A 27 76.34 -31.91 -21.97
CA SER A 27 75.95 -30.53 -22.27
C SER A 27 75.03 -30.45 -23.48
N ILE A 28 75.32 -31.19 -24.56
CA ILE A 28 74.47 -31.29 -25.75
C ILE A 28 73.10 -31.91 -25.39
N SER A 29 73.08 -32.95 -24.54
CA SER A 29 71.83 -33.56 -24.06
C SER A 29 70.96 -32.57 -23.25
N ARG A 30 71.58 -31.78 -22.36
CA ARG A 30 70.91 -30.72 -21.61
C ARG A 30 70.35 -29.62 -22.52
N ILE A 31 71.13 -29.19 -23.52
CA ILE A 31 70.68 -28.19 -24.51
C ILE A 31 69.49 -28.73 -25.30
N THR A 32 69.54 -29.99 -25.73
CA THR A 32 68.44 -30.62 -26.48
C THR A 32 67.16 -30.71 -25.65
N SER A 33 67.29 -31.08 -24.38
CA SER A 33 66.16 -31.13 -23.43
C SER A 33 65.59 -29.73 -23.14
N SER A 34 66.46 -28.72 -23.04
CA SER A 34 66.04 -27.33 -22.87
C SER A 34 65.30 -26.82 -24.11
N LEU A 35 65.79 -27.17 -25.30
CA LEU A 35 65.18 -26.80 -26.57
C LEU A 35 63.81 -27.47 -26.78
N SER A 36 63.67 -28.76 -26.44
CA SER A 36 62.38 -29.45 -26.53
C SER A 36 61.35 -28.87 -25.56
N THR A 37 61.77 -28.53 -24.34
CA THR A 37 60.94 -27.85 -23.34
C THR A 37 60.49 -26.48 -23.84
N LEU A 38 61.43 -25.68 -24.39
CA LEU A 38 61.13 -24.36 -24.95
C LEU A 38 60.15 -24.44 -26.12
N ARG A 39 60.34 -25.40 -27.03
CA ARG A 39 59.43 -25.64 -28.17
C ARG A 39 58.03 -25.99 -27.69
N SER A 40 57.92 -26.83 -26.67
CA SER A 40 56.64 -27.23 -26.08
C SER A 40 55.93 -26.04 -25.43
N ALA A 41 56.64 -25.26 -24.62
CA ALA A 41 56.10 -24.04 -24.00
C ALA A 41 55.67 -22.99 -25.05
N ARG A 42 56.46 -22.82 -26.12
CA ARG A 42 56.13 -21.92 -27.22
C ARG A 42 54.87 -22.38 -27.96
N SER A 43 54.75 -23.67 -28.26
CA SER A 43 53.56 -24.23 -28.90
C SER A 43 52.31 -24.02 -28.06
N LEU A 44 52.38 -24.29 -26.75
CA LEU A 44 51.27 -24.04 -25.82
C LEU A 44 50.84 -22.57 -25.82
N ARG A 45 51.81 -21.64 -25.74
CA ARG A 45 51.53 -20.20 -25.76
C ARG A 45 50.89 -19.75 -27.07
N LEU A 46 51.38 -20.24 -28.21
CA LEU A 46 50.80 -19.92 -29.52
C LEU A 46 49.36 -20.43 -29.63
N ASN A 47 49.09 -21.67 -29.19
CA ASN A 47 47.74 -22.23 -29.21
C ASN A 47 46.78 -21.45 -28.30
N ALA A 48 47.25 -21.04 -27.12
CA ALA A 48 46.45 -20.21 -26.21
C ALA A 48 46.12 -18.84 -26.83
N GLN A 49 47.11 -18.17 -27.42
CA GLN A 49 46.90 -16.87 -28.09
C GLN A 49 45.99 -17.00 -29.30
N GLN A 50 46.13 -18.06 -30.11
CA GLN A 50 45.25 -18.32 -31.26
C GLN A 50 43.81 -18.56 -30.81
N THR A 51 43.61 -19.29 -29.72
CA THR A 51 42.28 -19.52 -29.15
C THR A 51 41.67 -18.21 -28.67
N GLN A 52 42.42 -17.38 -27.93
CA GLN A 52 41.97 -16.05 -27.49
C GLN A 52 41.60 -15.15 -28.67
N LEU A 53 42.44 -15.11 -29.71
CA LEU A 53 42.17 -14.31 -30.91
C LEU A 53 40.91 -14.78 -31.63
N SER A 54 40.69 -16.10 -31.74
CA SER A 54 39.46 -16.65 -32.32
C SER A 54 38.20 -16.30 -31.53
N GLN A 55 38.30 -16.21 -30.19
CA GLN A 55 37.19 -15.83 -29.33
C GLN A 55 36.89 -14.35 -29.44
N LEU A 56 37.92 -13.50 -29.43
CA LEU A 56 37.77 -12.06 -29.61
C LEU A 56 37.23 -11.71 -30.99
N SER A 57 37.69 -12.38 -32.04
CA SER A 57 37.18 -12.22 -33.41
C SER A 57 35.68 -12.56 -33.49
N ARG A 58 35.26 -13.67 -32.88
CA ARG A 58 33.83 -14.05 -32.80
C ARG A 58 33.00 -13.00 -32.04
N LYS A 59 33.50 -12.52 -30.90
CA LYS A 59 32.84 -11.46 -30.11
C LYS A 59 32.72 -10.16 -30.91
N ALA A 60 33.78 -9.73 -31.58
CA ALA A 60 33.79 -8.53 -32.40
C ALA A 60 32.81 -8.64 -33.56
N HIS A 61 32.76 -9.79 -34.23
CA HIS A 61 31.79 -10.04 -35.30
C HIS A 61 30.36 -9.99 -34.76
N HIS A 62 30.08 -10.65 -33.63
CA HIS A 62 28.76 -10.61 -33.00
C HIS A 62 28.34 -9.17 -32.67
N LEU A 63 29.20 -8.40 -31.97
CA LEU A 63 28.91 -7.00 -31.62
C LEU A 63 28.66 -6.12 -32.85
N ARG A 64 29.43 -6.35 -33.92
CA ARG A 64 29.21 -5.62 -35.17
C ARG A 64 27.87 -5.98 -35.81
N THR A 65 27.52 -7.26 -35.88
CA THR A 65 26.23 -7.68 -36.43
C THR A 65 25.05 -7.16 -35.61
N THR A 66 25.16 -7.14 -34.27
CA THR A 66 24.11 -6.58 -33.42
C THR A 66 24.01 -5.08 -33.61
N HIS A 67 25.13 -4.37 -33.67
CA HIS A 67 25.15 -2.93 -33.92
C HIS A 67 24.53 -2.57 -35.27
N ASP A 68 24.91 -3.27 -36.33
CA ASP A 68 24.38 -3.02 -37.68
C ASP A 68 22.88 -3.36 -37.76
N ALA A 69 22.42 -4.38 -37.02
CA ALA A 69 21.01 -4.69 -36.87
C ALA A 69 20.23 -3.62 -36.10
N GLU A 70 20.79 -3.08 -35.01
CA GLU A 70 20.17 -1.99 -34.24
C GLU A 70 20.12 -0.69 -35.05
N ILE A 71 21.17 -0.34 -35.78
CA ILE A 71 21.14 0.81 -36.71
C ILE A 71 20.06 0.62 -37.77
N SER A 72 19.95 -0.58 -38.34
CA SER A 72 18.95 -0.86 -39.38
C SER A 72 17.52 -0.85 -38.83
N ARG A 73 17.34 -1.19 -37.55
CA ARG A 73 16.03 -1.14 -36.86
C ARG A 73 15.66 0.27 -36.42
N HIS A 74 16.64 1.09 -36.08
CA HIS A 74 16.42 2.44 -35.60
C HIS A 74 16.12 3.36 -36.79
N ASP A 75 14.83 3.64 -37.01
CA ASP A 75 14.39 4.76 -37.84
C ASP A 75 14.29 6.03 -36.97
N PRO A 76 15.22 6.99 -37.09
CA PRO A 76 15.22 8.19 -36.26
C PRO A 76 13.97 9.05 -36.49
N ALA A 77 13.38 9.01 -37.68
CA ALA A 77 12.20 9.80 -38.01
C ALA A 77 10.95 9.22 -37.34
N ALA A 78 10.75 7.89 -37.42
CA ALA A 78 9.67 7.21 -36.72
C ALA A 78 9.79 7.37 -35.19
N HIS A 79 11.00 7.22 -34.65
CA HIS A 79 11.24 7.42 -33.22
C HIS A 79 10.95 8.86 -32.77
N ALA A 80 11.34 9.86 -33.57
CA ALA A 80 11.02 11.26 -33.27
C ALA A 80 9.51 11.53 -33.32
N SER A 81 8.77 10.94 -34.27
CA SER A 81 7.32 11.06 -34.29
C SER A 81 6.63 10.38 -33.10
N ASP A 82 7.14 9.23 -32.66
CA ASP A 82 6.62 8.52 -31.49
C ASP A 82 6.85 9.32 -30.21
N ILE A 83 8.02 9.94 -30.04
CA ILE A 83 8.29 10.86 -28.92
C ILE A 83 7.28 12.00 -28.91
N LEU A 84 7.05 12.64 -30.06
CA LEU A 84 6.09 13.75 -30.14
C LEU A 84 4.67 13.29 -29.82
N ALA A 85 4.26 12.11 -30.31
CA ALA A 85 2.96 11.54 -29.99
C ALA A 85 2.82 11.29 -28.47
N LEU A 86 3.82 10.67 -27.84
CA LEU A 86 3.85 10.44 -26.39
C LEU A 86 3.85 11.74 -25.58
N ASP A 87 4.56 12.77 -26.04
CA ASP A 87 4.54 14.09 -25.39
C ASP A 87 3.13 14.70 -25.47
N THR A 88 2.46 14.62 -26.62
CA THR A 88 1.07 15.11 -26.73
C THR A 88 0.11 14.33 -25.85
N GLU A 89 0.28 13.01 -25.74
CA GLU A 89 -0.53 12.16 -24.85
C GLU A 89 -0.28 12.52 -23.39
N LYS A 90 0.99 12.69 -22.99
CA LYS A 90 1.38 13.13 -21.65
C LYS A 90 0.74 14.47 -21.29
N PHE A 91 0.76 15.44 -22.20
CA PHE A 91 0.09 16.73 -21.98
C PHE A 91 -1.43 16.58 -21.85
N ARG A 92 -2.04 15.73 -22.68
CA ARG A 92 -3.48 15.46 -22.62
C ARG A 92 -3.89 14.80 -21.31
N VAL A 93 -3.14 13.80 -20.86
CA VAL A 93 -3.37 13.09 -19.59
C VAL A 93 -3.17 14.03 -18.41
N ALA A 94 -2.10 14.83 -18.42
CA ALA A 94 -1.86 15.83 -17.36
C ALA A 94 -3.00 16.86 -17.28
N LYS A 95 -3.52 17.32 -18.43
CA LYS A 95 -4.67 18.23 -18.47
C LYS A 95 -5.93 17.57 -17.88
N ALA A 96 -6.24 16.34 -18.31
CA ALA A 96 -7.40 15.61 -17.80
C ALA A 96 -7.30 15.33 -16.29
N ALA A 97 -6.11 14.99 -15.79
CA ALA A 97 -5.87 14.81 -14.36
C ALA A 97 -6.14 16.10 -13.58
N ASN A 98 -5.63 17.23 -14.06
CA ASN A 98 -5.87 18.53 -13.44
C ASN A 98 -7.36 18.94 -13.46
N GLU A 99 -8.07 18.67 -14.57
CA GLU A 99 -9.53 18.91 -14.65
C GLU A 99 -10.29 18.05 -13.64
N LEU A 100 -9.91 16.78 -13.45
CA LEU A 100 -10.50 15.88 -12.47
C LEU A 100 -10.16 16.28 -11.02
N GLU A 101 -8.96 16.77 -10.76
CA GLU A 101 -8.56 17.30 -9.45
C GLU A 101 -9.42 18.52 -9.07
N ILE A 102 -9.59 19.47 -9.99
CA ILE A 102 -10.45 20.65 -9.78
C ILE A 102 -11.90 20.23 -9.48
N GLU A 103 -12.45 19.29 -10.25
CA GLU A 103 -13.80 18.80 -10.02
C GLU A 103 -13.92 18.02 -8.71
N GLY A 104 -12.88 17.26 -8.34
CA GLY A 104 -12.79 16.58 -7.05
C GLY A 104 -12.78 17.54 -5.86
N GLU A 105 -12.03 18.64 -5.95
CA GLU A 105 -12.03 19.71 -4.93
C GLU A 105 -13.40 20.40 -4.83
N ARG A 106 -14.05 20.64 -5.98
CA ARG A 106 -15.41 21.22 -6.03
C ARG A 106 -16.43 20.32 -5.34
N LEU A 107 -16.49 19.04 -5.71
CA LEU A 107 -17.39 18.05 -5.13
C LEU A 107 -17.07 17.82 -3.64
N GLY A 108 -15.79 17.78 -3.27
CA GLY A 108 -15.37 17.68 -1.87
C GLY A 108 -15.88 18.85 -1.02
N SER A 109 -15.83 20.07 -1.56
CA SER A 109 -16.37 21.27 -0.92
C SER A 109 -17.90 21.20 -0.78
N GLU A 110 -18.60 20.69 -1.80
CA GLU A 110 -20.06 20.51 -1.79
C GLU A 110 -20.49 19.49 -0.73
N VAL A 111 -19.82 18.32 -0.68
CA VAL A 111 -20.07 17.30 0.34
C VAL A 111 -19.81 17.84 1.74
N TYR A 112 -18.74 18.60 1.94
CA TYR A 112 -18.46 19.23 3.23
C TYR A 112 -19.56 20.22 3.64
N GLY A 113 -20.05 21.03 2.70
CA GLY A 113 -21.17 21.95 2.92
C GLY A 113 -22.45 21.22 3.30
N LEU A 114 -22.81 20.18 2.56
CA LEU A 114 -24.00 19.36 2.83
C LEU A 114 -23.91 18.63 4.17
N LYS A 115 -22.76 18.07 4.52
CA LYS A 115 -22.53 17.46 5.84
C LYS A 115 -22.73 18.46 6.98
N LYS A 116 -22.24 19.69 6.82
CA LYS A 116 -22.43 20.75 7.81
C LYS A 116 -23.89 21.18 7.93
N GLN A 117 -24.65 21.19 6.83
CA GLN A 117 -26.09 21.46 6.86
C GLN A 117 -26.86 20.33 7.53
N LEU A 118 -26.51 19.08 7.22
CA LEU A 118 -27.11 17.89 7.83
C LEU A 118 -26.86 17.88 9.35
N GLN A 119 -25.63 18.13 9.80
CA GLN A 119 -25.31 18.25 11.22
C GLN A 119 -26.18 19.31 11.92
N LYS A 120 -26.35 20.49 11.29
CA LYS A 120 -27.22 21.55 11.86
C LYS A 120 -28.67 21.12 11.96
N LEU A 121 -29.17 20.34 10.99
CA LEU A 121 -30.54 19.84 11.00
C LEU A 121 -30.73 18.72 12.04
N GLU A 122 -29.73 17.85 12.22
CA GLU A 122 -29.73 16.84 13.28
C GLU A 122 -29.75 17.51 14.67
N GLU A 123 -28.89 18.52 14.89
CA GLU A 123 -28.89 19.30 16.13
C GLU A 123 -30.24 20.00 16.39
N GLN A 124 -30.88 20.54 15.35
CA GLN A 124 -32.20 21.17 15.44
C GLN A 124 -33.35 20.15 15.66
N GLY A 125 -33.26 18.97 15.05
CA GLY A 125 -34.24 17.90 15.22
C GLY A 125 -34.26 17.36 16.65
N ASP A 126 -33.07 17.13 17.22
CA ASP A 126 -32.91 16.70 18.61
C ASP A 126 -33.49 17.72 19.61
N GLU A 127 -33.36 19.02 19.34
CA GLU A 127 -33.92 20.06 20.21
C GLU A 127 -35.46 20.07 20.22
N ILE A 128 -36.10 19.84 19.07
CA ILE A 128 -37.57 19.81 18.93
C ILE A 128 -38.13 18.52 19.56
N GLU A 129 -37.52 17.38 19.24
CA GLU A 129 -37.94 16.08 19.78
C GLU A 129 -37.71 16.00 21.30
N SER A 130 -36.63 16.60 21.82
CA SER A 130 -36.41 16.71 23.26
C SER A 130 -37.44 17.62 23.96
N ALA A 131 -37.93 18.67 23.30
CA ALA A 131 -38.93 19.56 23.87
C ALA A 131 -40.33 18.92 23.90
N GLU A 132 -40.73 18.24 22.82
CA GLU A 132 -42.01 17.52 22.75
C GLU A 132 -42.02 16.34 23.74
N ASN A 133 -40.95 15.52 23.77
CA ASN A 133 -40.86 14.39 24.70
C ASN A 133 -40.89 14.83 26.17
N LYS A 134 -40.26 15.97 26.52
CA LYS A 134 -40.32 16.53 27.88
C LYS A 134 -41.74 16.98 28.26
N ALA A 135 -42.48 17.57 27.33
CA ALA A 135 -43.84 18.02 27.56
C ALA A 135 -44.81 16.83 27.70
N GLU A 136 -44.65 15.80 26.86
CA GLU A 136 -45.43 14.57 26.96
C GLU A 136 -45.14 13.80 28.25
N ASP A 137 -43.88 13.68 28.65
CA ASP A 137 -43.47 13.04 29.91
C ASP A 137 -44.06 13.76 31.13
N GLU A 138 -44.12 15.10 31.15
CA GLU A 138 -44.73 15.86 32.25
C GLU A 138 -46.22 15.55 32.40
N VAL A 139 -46.96 15.46 31.29
CA VAL A 139 -48.39 15.14 31.28
C VAL A 139 -48.63 13.69 31.71
N VAL A 140 -47.84 12.75 31.20
CA VAL A 140 -47.91 11.33 31.58
C VAL A 140 -47.61 11.14 33.07
N LEU A 141 -46.59 11.82 33.60
CA LEU A 141 -46.27 11.81 35.03
C LEU A 141 -47.42 12.37 35.88
N LYS A 142 -48.01 13.51 35.50
CA LYS A 142 -49.16 14.08 36.20
C LYS A 142 -50.36 13.12 36.20
N LEU A 143 -50.66 12.50 35.06
CA LEU A 143 -51.73 11.50 34.95
C LEU A 143 -51.44 10.25 35.79
N GLY A 144 -50.19 9.80 35.85
CA GLY A 144 -49.75 8.70 36.72
C GLY A 144 -49.96 9.01 38.20
N VAL A 145 -49.64 10.23 38.64
CA VAL A 145 -49.87 10.70 40.01
C VAL A 145 -51.37 10.74 40.33
N TYR A 146 -52.21 11.29 39.45
CA TYR A 146 -53.66 11.33 39.68
C TYR A 146 -54.30 9.94 39.73
N ARG A 147 -53.84 9.01 38.89
CA ARG A 147 -54.27 7.59 38.95
C ARG A 147 -53.79 6.90 40.23
N SER A 148 -52.58 7.21 40.70
CA SER A 148 -52.07 6.68 41.98
C SER A 148 -52.84 7.20 43.20
N LEU A 149 -53.40 8.42 43.11
CA LEU A 149 -54.34 8.97 44.08
C LEU A 149 -55.73 8.32 44.02
N GLY A 150 -55.95 7.37 43.10
CA GLY A 150 -57.19 6.63 42.97
C GLY A 150 -58.28 7.37 42.19
N ILE A 151 -57.95 8.47 41.49
CA ILE A 151 -58.86 9.15 40.58
C ILE A 151 -58.71 8.52 39.19
N ASP A 152 -59.78 7.93 38.69
CA ASP A 152 -59.86 7.44 37.31
C ASP A 152 -60.96 8.20 36.57
N ALA A 153 -60.71 8.61 35.33
CA ALA A 153 -61.68 9.33 34.52
C ALA A 153 -62.19 8.38 33.43
N GLU A 154 -63.47 8.06 33.46
CA GLU A 154 -64.14 7.27 32.43
C GLU A 154 -64.66 8.21 31.34
N GLN A 155 -64.25 7.94 30.09
CA GLN A 155 -64.72 8.65 28.91
C GLN A 155 -65.99 7.97 28.38
N ASP A 156 -67.01 8.75 28.02
CA ASP A 156 -68.22 8.21 27.40
C ASP A 156 -67.94 7.77 25.96
N HIS A 157 -68.32 6.53 25.62
CA HIS A 157 -68.01 5.87 24.35
C HIS A 157 -68.67 6.53 23.12
N ASN A 158 -69.72 7.33 23.31
CA ASN A 158 -70.47 7.94 22.19
C ASN A 158 -70.08 9.39 21.88
N THR A 159 -69.63 10.16 22.87
CA THR A 159 -69.37 11.61 22.75
C THR A 159 -67.89 11.95 22.94
N GLY A 160 -67.08 11.06 23.52
CA GLY A 160 -65.68 11.34 23.80
C GLY A 160 -65.45 12.37 24.92
N ASP A 161 -66.51 12.81 25.60
CA ASP A 161 -66.42 13.72 26.74
C ASP A 161 -66.19 12.93 28.05
N PHE A 162 -65.40 13.49 28.96
CA PHE A 162 -65.15 12.93 30.30
C PHE A 162 -66.32 13.24 31.23
N THR A 163 -67.38 12.45 31.14
CA THR A 163 -68.62 12.69 31.89
C THR A 163 -68.61 12.02 33.27
N ARG A 164 -67.62 11.16 33.58
CA ARG A 164 -67.61 10.35 34.80
C ARG A 164 -66.22 10.23 35.42
N ALA A 165 -66.11 10.51 36.71
CA ALA A 165 -64.90 10.29 37.50
C ALA A 165 -65.16 9.25 38.60
N VAL A 166 -64.29 8.26 38.69
CA VAL A 166 -64.33 7.19 39.68
C VAL A 166 -63.20 7.43 40.68
N ILE A 167 -63.56 7.68 41.94
CA ILE A 167 -62.59 7.88 43.02
C ILE A 167 -62.60 6.65 43.90
N ARG A 168 -61.45 5.99 43.98
CA ARG A 168 -61.23 4.77 44.75
C ARG A 168 -60.43 5.11 46.00
N ASN A 169 -61.09 5.09 47.15
CA ASN A 169 -60.44 5.25 48.44
C ASN A 169 -59.93 3.87 48.92
N THR A 170 -58.64 3.61 48.72
CA THR A 170 -58.00 2.33 49.07
C THR A 170 -57.96 2.05 50.57
N ALA A 171 -58.02 3.08 51.43
CA ALA A 171 -58.00 2.94 52.88
C ALA A 171 -59.38 2.56 53.47
N LYS A 172 -60.47 3.03 52.88
CA LYS A 172 -61.86 2.77 53.35
C LYS A 172 -62.60 1.73 52.51
N GLY A 173 -62.03 1.27 51.40
CA GLY A 173 -62.64 0.25 50.52
C GLY A 173 -63.87 0.74 49.73
N ASN A 174 -64.12 2.06 49.71
CA ASN A 174 -65.29 2.64 49.07
C ASN A 174 -64.93 3.22 47.70
N VAL A 175 -65.82 3.00 46.72
CA VAL A 175 -65.71 3.55 45.37
C VAL A 175 -66.82 4.58 45.18
N ASN A 176 -66.42 5.84 45.00
CA ASN A 176 -67.35 6.94 44.75
C ASN A 176 -67.32 7.25 43.26
N VAL A 177 -68.46 7.07 42.61
CA VAL A 177 -68.59 7.40 41.19
C VAL A 177 -69.35 8.72 41.07
N VAL A 178 -68.68 9.72 40.53
CA VAL A 178 -69.22 11.07 40.37
C VAL A 178 -69.42 11.35 38.88
N ASN A 179 -70.67 11.61 38.50
CA ASN A 179 -70.98 12.10 37.16
C ASN A 179 -70.73 13.61 37.14
N LEU A 180 -69.88 14.04 36.21
CA LEU A 180 -69.51 15.44 36.01
C LEU A 180 -70.60 16.11 35.16
N ASP A 181 -71.51 16.86 35.81
CA ASP A 181 -72.51 17.72 35.13
C ASP A 181 -72.04 19.18 35.16
N SER A 182 -72.29 19.94 34.09
CA SER A 182 -71.86 21.35 33.96
C SER A 182 -72.62 22.32 34.86
N LYS A 183 -73.56 21.81 35.66
CA LYS A 183 -74.44 22.60 36.55
C LYS A 183 -73.80 22.96 37.89
N PHE A 184 -72.68 22.32 38.26
CA PHE A 184 -71.99 22.57 39.51
C PHE A 184 -70.63 23.24 39.29
N ASP A 185 -70.20 24.07 40.25
CA ASP A 185 -68.94 24.80 40.18
C ASP A 185 -67.73 23.87 40.32
N ARG A 186 -66.61 24.23 39.68
CA ARG A 186 -65.36 23.45 39.73
C ARG A 186 -64.83 23.31 41.16
N PHE A 187 -65.02 24.34 41.99
CA PHE A 187 -64.68 24.30 43.41
C PHE A 187 -65.50 23.27 44.20
N PHE A 188 -66.77 23.04 43.82
CA PHE A 188 -67.61 22.04 44.44
C PHE A 188 -67.08 20.62 44.17
N TYR A 189 -66.74 20.32 42.91
CA TYR A 189 -66.15 19.03 42.55
C TYR A 189 -64.78 18.80 43.17
N ALA A 190 -63.91 19.81 43.20
CA ALA A 190 -62.60 19.70 43.83
C ALA A 190 -62.72 19.38 45.33
N ASN A 191 -63.57 20.10 46.06
CA ASN A 191 -63.77 19.85 47.48
C ASN A 191 -64.43 18.48 47.73
N HIS A 192 -65.38 18.08 46.88
CA HIS A 192 -66.00 16.76 46.94
C HIS A 192 -64.97 15.63 46.71
N PHE A 193 -64.09 15.79 45.72
CA PHE A 193 -63.04 14.82 45.42
C PHE A 193 -62.06 14.68 46.58
N TRP A 194 -61.56 15.79 47.15
CA TRP A 194 -60.69 15.78 48.32
C TRP A 194 -61.36 15.18 49.57
N ASN A 195 -62.67 15.43 49.78
CA ASN A 195 -63.41 14.86 50.91
C ASN A 195 -63.75 13.36 50.71
N SER A 196 -63.75 12.89 49.47
CA SER A 196 -64.07 11.51 49.09
C SER A 196 -62.85 10.57 49.00
N MET A 197 -61.63 11.14 49.00
CA MET A 197 -60.36 10.44 49.26
C MET A 197 -60.17 10.04 50.72
#